data_AF-A0A4V3BFR4-F1
#
_entry.id   AF-A0A4V3BFR4-F1
#
_cell.length_a   1.000
_cell.length_b   1.000
_cell.length_c   1.000
_cell.angle_alpha   90.00
_cell.angle_beta   90.00
_cell.angle_gamma   90.00
#
_symmetry.space_group_name_H-M   'P 1'
#
loop_
_entity.id
_entity.type
_entity.pdbx_description
1 polymer ?
#
loop_
_entity_poly.entity_id
_entity_poly.type
_entity_poly.pdbx_seq_one_letter_code
_entity_poly.pdbx_strand_id
1 'polypeptide(L)'
;MLKSLKVLVKGSILANMITILISPIITRIYSPENFGLYTLFITIITLFGPIINLKYEMAIVKSKSLKEEYNLIVISLFIGLFLSFILSITYGYYIYLNSNLNFYFVFAICFMLLFFTSINNTFMSINNKYKEYNIISQVTILRAISNSFFTLILGFFQYTKLGLVISQLTSLLTGISRQSKTFFKNIKGLNLVSRGNILSNFKGNLNFLFFTSSSALLATSIYSSIIIFISYEYSNYELGFYSLGFRILGLPFTIVSVNVAKVFYEKSINLNSDFHSLFKNTLFMMLKIIMPLIIFIAIFSPFIFGIVFGNEWKVSGYYVLILAPLFCFKLIYDSLNTTFIVVNKQSIEFFLQLLLVVLSLILYFLVSIFELNIYIFLVLISLMYTLFYIFNLLYMYKLSKLF
;
A
#
# COMPACT_ATOMS: atom_id res chain seq x y z
N MET A 1 12.39 -17.83 13.45
CA MET A 1 11.98 -16.43 13.20
C MET A 1 12.93 -15.69 12.26
N LEU A 2 14.24 -15.61 12.55
CA LEU A 2 15.19 -14.89 11.69
C LEU A 2 15.35 -15.50 10.28
N LYS A 3 15.34 -16.84 10.14
CA LYS A 3 15.41 -17.50 8.82
C LYS A 3 14.19 -17.19 7.95
N SER A 4 12.98 -17.22 8.52
CA SER A 4 11.73 -16.91 7.80
C SER A 4 11.62 -15.43 7.43
N LEU A 5 12.03 -14.52 8.32
CA LEU A 5 12.12 -13.09 8.02
C LEU A 5 13.09 -12.81 6.88
N LYS A 6 14.27 -13.45 6.88
CA LYS A 6 15.26 -13.31 5.79
C LYS A 6 14.69 -13.74 4.44
N VAL A 7 13.93 -14.83 4.38
CA VAL A 7 13.30 -15.31 3.13
C VAL A 7 12.28 -14.31 2.59
N LEU A 8 11.42 -13.77 3.45
CA LEU A 8 10.39 -12.79 3.06
C LEU A 8 11.01 -11.47 2.59
N VAL A 9 12.00 -10.98 3.33
CA VAL A 9 12.71 -9.73 3.00
C VAL A 9 13.47 -9.89 1.68
N LYS A 10 14.23 -10.97 1.50
CA LYS A 10 14.93 -11.25 0.24
C LYS A 10 13.97 -11.33 -0.95
N GLY A 11 12.85 -12.04 -0.81
CA GLY A 11 11.86 -12.15 -1.87
C GLY A 11 11.25 -10.82 -2.28
N SER A 12 10.92 -9.98 -1.29
CA SER A 12 10.34 -8.65 -1.52
C SER A 12 11.36 -7.70 -2.15
N ILE A 13 12.63 -7.73 -1.70
CA ILE A 13 13.72 -6.94 -2.28
C ILE A 13 13.94 -7.34 -3.74
N LEU A 14 14.02 -8.65 -4.03
CA LEU A 14 14.18 -9.13 -5.40
C LEU A 14 13.01 -8.73 -6.30
N ALA A 15 11.77 -8.86 -5.83
CA ALA A 15 10.58 -8.43 -6.56
C ALA A 15 10.60 -6.93 -6.89
N ASN A 16 10.92 -6.10 -5.90
CA ASN A 16 11.05 -4.64 -6.10
C ASN A 16 12.21 -4.30 -7.04
N MET A 17 13.36 -4.97 -6.93
CA MET A 17 14.50 -4.78 -7.84
C MET A 17 14.12 -5.08 -9.30
N ILE A 18 13.35 -6.15 -9.55
CA ILE A 18 12.85 -6.48 -10.89
C ILE A 18 12.01 -5.32 -11.45
N THR A 19 11.06 -4.81 -10.65
CA THR A 19 10.20 -3.68 -11.07
C THR A 19 11.02 -2.41 -11.35
N ILE A 20 12.03 -2.13 -10.52
CA ILE A 20 12.91 -0.97 -10.69
C ILE A 20 13.76 -1.10 -11.94
N LEU A 21 14.45 -2.22 -12.13
CA LEU A 21 15.36 -2.42 -13.26
C LEU A 21 14.64 -2.37 -14.60
N ILE A 22 13.35 -2.74 -14.63
CA ILE A 22 12.54 -2.73 -15.84
C ILE A 22 11.86 -1.36 -16.05
N SER A 23 11.74 -0.54 -15.01
CA SER A 23 11.07 0.77 -15.12
C SER A 23 11.66 1.73 -16.18
N PRO A 24 12.99 1.83 -16.41
CA PRO A 24 13.56 2.63 -17.51
C PRO A 24 13.08 2.20 -18.90
N ILE A 25 12.83 0.90 -19.08
CA ILE A 25 12.34 0.36 -20.36
C ILE A 25 10.85 0.68 -20.48
N ILE A 26 10.08 0.50 -19.41
CA ILE A 26 8.63 0.80 -19.39
C ILE A 26 8.38 2.28 -19.67
N THR A 27 9.14 3.20 -19.06
CA THR A 27 8.95 4.65 -19.23
C THR A 27 9.30 5.16 -20.63
N ARG A 28 10.03 4.38 -21.43
CA ARG A 28 10.28 4.67 -22.85
C ARG A 28 9.18 4.15 -23.78
N ILE A 29 8.38 3.19 -23.32
CA ILE A 29 7.28 2.59 -24.08
C ILE A 29 5.94 3.27 -23.75
N TYR A 30 5.73 3.61 -22.49
CA TYR A 30 4.49 4.19 -21.99
C TYR A 30 4.68 5.67 -21.64
N SER A 31 3.82 6.53 -22.20
CA SER A 31 3.74 7.95 -21.86
C SER A 31 3.28 8.21 -20.42
N PRO A 32 3.52 9.41 -19.87
CA PRO A 32 3.00 9.81 -18.56
C PRO A 32 1.47 9.67 -18.46
N GLU A 33 0.72 9.98 -19.52
CA GLU A 33 -0.74 9.81 -19.53
C GLU A 33 -1.17 8.36 -19.28
N ASN A 34 -0.48 7.38 -19.88
CA ASN A 34 -0.75 5.95 -19.63
C ASN A 34 -0.48 5.58 -18.17
N PHE A 35 0.56 6.15 -17.57
CA PHE A 35 0.84 5.98 -16.13
C PHE A 35 -0.24 6.63 -15.25
N GLY A 36 -0.80 7.77 -15.67
CA GLY A 36 -1.94 8.41 -15.01
C GLY A 36 -3.17 7.51 -14.99
N LEU A 37 -3.58 7.04 -16.18
CA LEU A 37 -4.69 6.09 -16.30
C LEU A 37 -4.45 4.80 -15.51
N TYR A 38 -3.25 4.24 -15.57
CA TYR A 38 -2.89 3.10 -14.74
C TYR A 38 -3.04 3.41 -13.24
N THR A 39 -2.54 4.57 -12.80
CA THR A 39 -2.59 4.98 -11.40
C THR A 39 -4.02 5.17 -10.90
N LEU A 40 -4.90 5.71 -11.73
CA LEU A 40 -6.34 5.77 -11.46
C LEU A 40 -6.93 4.39 -11.16
N PHE A 41 -6.64 3.38 -11.99
CA PHE A 41 -7.12 2.02 -11.76
C PHE A 41 -6.49 1.36 -10.53
N ILE A 42 -5.20 1.59 -10.27
CA ILE A 42 -4.52 1.02 -9.11
C ILE A 42 -4.98 1.66 -7.81
N THR A 43 -5.46 2.90 -7.85
CA THR A 43 -5.89 3.62 -6.65
C THR A 43 -6.96 2.87 -5.87
N ILE A 44 -7.91 2.22 -6.56
CA ILE A 44 -8.93 1.38 -5.91
C ILE A 44 -8.31 0.24 -5.07
N ILE A 45 -7.23 -0.38 -5.58
CA ILE A 45 -6.52 -1.45 -4.87
C ILE A 45 -5.73 -0.86 -3.70
N THR A 46 -5.08 0.30 -3.88
CA THR A 46 -4.32 0.92 -2.79
C THR A 46 -5.22 1.35 -1.65
N LEU A 47 -6.43 1.84 -1.96
CA LEU A 47 -7.40 2.34 -0.99
C LEU A 47 -8.10 1.17 -0.28
N PHE A 48 -8.70 0.27 -1.06
CA PHE A 48 -9.58 -0.78 -0.55
C PHE A 48 -8.92 -2.15 -0.40
N GLY A 49 -7.82 -2.42 -1.09
CA GLY A 49 -7.14 -3.73 -1.08
C GLY A 49 -6.79 -4.24 0.33
N PRO A 50 -6.22 -3.42 1.23
CA PRO A 50 -5.90 -3.84 2.61
C PRO A 50 -7.11 -4.13 3.50
N ILE A 51 -8.31 -3.74 3.08
CA ILE A 51 -9.56 -3.88 3.84
C ILE A 51 -10.65 -4.63 3.05
N ILE A 52 -10.34 -5.16 1.87
CA ILE A 52 -11.33 -5.75 0.96
C ILE A 52 -12.01 -6.98 1.58
N ASN A 53 -11.35 -7.64 2.52
CA ASN A 53 -11.87 -8.76 3.32
C ASN A 53 -12.27 -8.32 4.75
N LEU A 54 -12.33 -7.01 5.03
CA LEU A 54 -12.56 -6.41 6.35
C LEU A 54 -11.61 -6.93 7.45
N LYS A 55 -10.39 -7.34 7.05
CA LYS A 55 -9.40 -8.00 7.91
C LYS A 55 -9.85 -9.33 8.51
N TYR A 56 -10.95 -9.95 8.04
CA TYR A 56 -11.34 -11.29 8.46
C TYR A 56 -10.32 -12.36 8.08
N GLU A 57 -9.53 -12.12 7.04
CA GLU A 57 -8.40 -12.98 6.67
C GLU A 57 -7.38 -13.11 7.80
N MET A 58 -7.24 -12.11 8.68
CA MET A 58 -6.36 -12.21 9.85
C MET A 58 -6.88 -13.19 10.91
N ALA A 59 -8.19 -13.38 11.00
CA ALA A 59 -8.79 -14.34 11.91
C ALA A 59 -8.45 -15.79 11.52
N ILE A 60 -8.22 -16.05 10.23
CA ILE A 60 -7.78 -17.37 9.72
C ILE A 60 -6.50 -17.80 10.44
N VAL A 61 -5.54 -16.88 10.63
CA VAL A 61 -4.27 -17.17 11.30
C VAL A 61 -4.45 -17.61 12.76
N LYS A 62 -5.49 -17.13 13.44
CA LYS A 62 -5.79 -17.43 14.85
C LYS A 62 -6.72 -18.63 15.06
N SER A 63 -7.30 -19.18 13.99
CA SER A 63 -8.28 -20.26 14.09
C SER A 63 -7.71 -21.52 14.75
N LYS A 64 -8.47 -22.12 15.66
CA LYS A 64 -8.04 -23.26 16.50
C LYS A 64 -8.34 -24.62 15.88
N SER A 65 -9.31 -24.68 14.98
CA SER A 65 -9.71 -25.92 14.30
C SER A 65 -9.78 -25.75 12.78
N LEU A 66 -9.64 -26.85 12.04
CA LEU A 66 -9.77 -26.85 10.57
C LEU A 66 -11.17 -26.41 10.11
N LYS A 67 -12.22 -26.77 10.87
CA LYS A 67 -13.59 -26.36 10.57
C LYS A 67 -13.79 -24.85 10.76
N GLU A 68 -13.23 -24.28 11.83
CA GLU A 68 -13.24 -22.84 12.06
C GLU A 68 -12.45 -22.11 10.97
N GLU A 69 -11.27 -22.60 10.62
CA GLU A 69 -10.43 -22.06 9.55
C GLU A 69 -11.20 -22.01 8.22
N TYR A 70 -11.82 -23.12 7.82
CA TYR A 70 -12.61 -23.19 6.59
C TYR A 70 -13.77 -22.19 6.58
N ASN A 71 -14.53 -22.10 7.69
CA ASN A 71 -15.62 -21.13 7.81
C ASN A 71 -15.10 -19.70 7.64
N LEU A 72 -13.96 -19.35 8.24
CA LEU A 72 -13.37 -18.02 8.13
C LEU A 72 -12.88 -17.72 6.71
N ILE A 73 -12.35 -18.71 5.99
CA ILE A 73 -11.97 -18.56 4.58
C ILE A 73 -13.21 -18.29 3.70
N VAL A 74 -14.29 -19.04 3.91
CA VAL A 74 -15.54 -18.82 3.16
C VAL A 74 -16.10 -17.43 3.45
N ILE A 75 -16.12 -17.02 4.72
CA ILE A 75 -16.54 -15.67 5.14
C ILE A 75 -15.65 -14.61 4.48
N SER A 76 -14.33 -14.74 4.53
CA SER A 76 -13.41 -13.73 3.99
C SER A 76 -13.59 -13.59 2.47
N LEU A 77 -13.72 -14.69 1.73
CA LEU A 77 -13.94 -14.67 0.29
C LEU A 77 -15.32 -14.10 -0.07
N PHE A 78 -16.36 -14.42 0.71
CA PHE A 78 -17.70 -13.86 0.49
C PHE A 78 -17.74 -12.35 0.73
N ILE A 79 -17.16 -11.88 1.85
CA ILE A 79 -17.00 -10.44 2.12
C ILE A 79 -16.24 -9.77 0.98
N GLY A 80 -15.14 -10.38 0.55
CA GLY A 80 -14.32 -9.86 -0.54
C GLY A 80 -15.06 -9.79 -1.86
N LEU A 81 -15.88 -10.79 -2.22
CA LEU A 81 -16.72 -10.77 -3.41
C LEU A 81 -17.75 -9.64 -3.35
N PHE A 82 -18.46 -9.54 -2.23
CA PHE A 82 -19.50 -8.54 -2.01
C PHE A 82 -18.94 -7.11 -2.04
N LEU A 83 -17.85 -6.86 -1.31
CA LEU A 83 -17.20 -5.54 -1.32
C LEU A 83 -16.57 -5.22 -2.66
N SER A 84 -15.97 -6.20 -3.36
CA SER A 84 -15.46 -5.97 -4.71
C SER A 84 -16.57 -5.51 -5.65
N PHE A 85 -17.77 -6.10 -5.55
CA PHE A 85 -18.92 -5.69 -6.35
C PHE A 85 -19.37 -4.25 -6.03
N ILE A 86 -19.65 -3.94 -4.75
CA ILE A 86 -20.13 -2.61 -4.33
C ILE A 86 -19.11 -1.50 -4.64
N LEU A 87 -17.84 -1.74 -4.32
CA LEU A 87 -16.78 -0.76 -4.52
C LEU A 87 -16.52 -0.53 -6.01
N SER A 88 -16.68 -1.55 -6.85
CA SER A 88 -16.54 -1.40 -8.30
C SER A 88 -17.70 -0.62 -8.91
N ILE A 89 -18.92 -0.71 -8.37
CA ILE A 89 -20.04 0.14 -8.79
C ILE A 89 -19.74 1.60 -8.45
N THR A 90 -19.44 1.88 -7.19
CA THR A 90 -19.24 3.25 -6.69
C THR A 90 -18.03 3.92 -7.34
N TYR A 91 -16.88 3.26 -7.35
CA TYR A 91 -15.66 3.78 -7.98
C TYR A 91 -15.75 3.77 -9.51
N GLY A 92 -16.40 2.76 -10.10
CA GLY A 92 -16.64 2.71 -11.54
C GLY A 92 -17.52 3.87 -12.02
N TYR A 93 -18.50 4.27 -11.21
CA TYR A 93 -19.34 5.43 -11.50
C TYR A 93 -18.55 6.75 -11.42
N TYR A 94 -17.68 6.88 -10.40
CA TYR A 94 -16.76 8.03 -10.30
C TYR A 94 -15.86 8.17 -11.53
N ILE A 95 -15.24 7.07 -11.99
CA ILE A 95 -14.39 7.09 -13.19
C ILE A 95 -15.23 7.39 -14.45
N TYR A 96 -16.41 6.79 -14.57
CA TYR A 96 -17.31 7.02 -15.70
C TYR A 96 -17.64 8.51 -15.88
N LEU A 97 -17.94 9.21 -14.79
CA LEU A 97 -18.25 10.65 -14.82
C LEU A 97 -17.05 11.52 -15.22
N ASN A 98 -15.82 11.14 -14.86
CA ASN A 98 -14.65 12.00 -15.01
C ASN A 98 -13.76 11.66 -16.22
N SER A 99 -13.90 10.48 -16.83
CA SER A 99 -12.94 9.99 -17.84
C SER A 99 -13.55 9.54 -19.18
N ASN A 100 -14.86 9.71 -19.38
CA ASN A 100 -15.60 9.28 -20.59
C ASN A 100 -15.41 7.79 -20.96
N LEU A 101 -14.88 6.96 -20.06
CA LEU A 101 -14.70 5.52 -20.26
C LEU A 101 -16.04 4.79 -20.10
N ASN A 102 -16.24 3.70 -20.82
CA ASN A 102 -17.45 2.88 -20.68
C ASN A 102 -17.56 2.31 -19.25
N PHE A 103 -18.67 2.58 -18.57
CA PHE A 103 -18.92 2.13 -17.20
C PHE A 103 -18.75 0.61 -17.02
N TYR A 104 -19.31 -0.21 -17.92
CA TYR A 104 -19.23 -1.67 -17.82
C TYR A 104 -17.80 -2.18 -17.90
N PHE A 105 -16.98 -1.53 -18.73
CA PHE A 105 -15.57 -1.86 -18.88
C PHE A 105 -14.78 -1.52 -17.61
N VAL A 106 -14.98 -0.31 -17.07
CA VAL A 106 -14.33 0.13 -15.83
C VAL A 106 -14.76 -0.75 -14.66
N PHE A 107 -16.06 -1.02 -14.53
CA PHE A 107 -16.63 -1.89 -13.52
C PHE A 107 -15.98 -3.28 -13.55
N ALA A 108 -15.89 -3.91 -14.73
CA ALA A 108 -15.31 -5.24 -14.87
C ALA A 108 -13.84 -5.27 -14.43
N ILE A 109 -13.04 -4.28 -14.82
CA ILE A 109 -11.62 -4.17 -14.43
C ILE A 109 -11.49 -3.96 -12.92
N CYS A 110 -12.20 -2.99 -12.35
CA CYS A 110 -12.16 -2.70 -10.92
C CYS A 110 -12.58 -3.93 -10.09
N PHE A 111 -13.62 -4.63 -10.56
CA PHE A 111 -14.11 -5.84 -9.91
C PHE A 111 -13.05 -6.93 -9.91
N MET A 112 -12.44 -7.21 -11.06
CA MET A 112 -11.37 -8.21 -11.15
C MET A 112 -10.15 -7.84 -10.30
N LEU A 113 -9.71 -6.57 -10.34
CA LEU A 113 -8.59 -6.08 -9.53
C LEU A 113 -8.83 -6.29 -8.04
N LEU A 114 -10.00 -5.89 -7.53
CA LEU A 114 -10.35 -6.05 -6.12
C LEU A 114 -10.58 -7.52 -5.73
N PHE A 115 -11.30 -8.27 -6.55
CA PHE A 115 -11.65 -9.66 -6.25
C PHE A 115 -10.40 -10.55 -6.21
N PHE A 116 -9.49 -10.41 -7.17
CA PHE A 116 -8.23 -11.17 -7.12
C PHE A 116 -7.32 -10.68 -5.99
N THR A 117 -7.37 -9.41 -5.60
CA THR A 117 -6.67 -8.93 -4.40
C THR A 117 -7.22 -9.61 -3.14
N SER A 118 -8.55 -9.75 -3.00
CA SER A 118 -9.20 -10.47 -1.90
C SER A 118 -8.76 -11.94 -1.80
N ILE A 119 -8.74 -12.64 -2.95
CA ILE A 119 -8.27 -14.03 -3.02
C ILE A 119 -6.81 -14.13 -2.57
N ASN A 120 -5.96 -13.23 -3.05
CA ASN A 120 -4.55 -13.18 -2.67
C ASN A 120 -4.36 -12.93 -1.17
N ASN A 121 -5.08 -11.99 -0.57
CA ASN A 121 -5.01 -11.70 0.87
C ASN A 121 -5.42 -12.93 1.71
N THR A 122 -6.47 -13.63 1.28
CA THR A 122 -6.96 -14.84 1.95
C THR A 122 -5.92 -15.97 1.89
N PHE A 123 -5.37 -16.28 0.70
CA PHE A 123 -4.34 -17.31 0.58
C PHE A 123 -3.02 -16.92 1.25
N MET A 124 -2.66 -15.65 1.26
CA MET A 124 -1.50 -15.15 2.00
C MET A 124 -1.68 -15.43 3.51
N SER A 125 -2.88 -15.23 4.05
CA SER A 125 -3.19 -15.52 5.45
C SER A 125 -3.13 -17.02 5.78
N ILE A 126 -3.62 -17.88 4.90
CA ILE A 126 -3.49 -19.35 5.03
C ILE A 126 -2.02 -19.75 5.03
N ASN A 127 -1.24 -19.28 4.05
CA ASN A 127 0.19 -19.61 3.96
C ASN A 127 0.97 -19.04 5.16
N ASN A 128 0.56 -17.91 5.72
CA ASN A 128 1.15 -17.37 6.95
C ASN A 128 0.85 -18.27 8.16
N LYS A 129 -0.39 -18.76 8.31
CA LYS A 129 -0.77 -19.72 9.36
C LYS A 129 0.12 -20.96 9.34
N TYR A 130 0.32 -21.53 8.15
CA TYR A 130 1.15 -22.73 7.95
C TYR A 130 2.65 -22.45 7.79
N LYS A 131 3.09 -21.19 7.97
CA LYS A 131 4.50 -20.78 7.88
C LYS A 131 5.16 -21.10 6.53
N GLU A 132 4.37 -21.10 5.46
CA GLU A 132 4.78 -21.32 4.07
C GLU A 132 5.44 -20.06 3.47
N TYR A 133 6.43 -19.51 4.17
CA TYR A 133 7.10 -18.26 3.81
C TYR A 133 7.88 -18.35 2.48
N ASN A 134 8.33 -19.55 2.12
CA ASN A 134 8.93 -19.82 0.81
C ASN A 134 7.91 -19.64 -0.32
N ILE A 135 6.68 -20.13 -0.15
CA ILE A 135 5.60 -19.97 -1.13
C ILE A 135 5.26 -18.48 -1.29
N ILE A 136 5.11 -17.77 -0.17
CA ILE A 136 4.84 -16.32 -0.18
C ILE A 136 5.94 -15.57 -0.96
N SER A 137 7.21 -15.83 -0.64
CA SER A 137 8.36 -15.21 -1.29
C SER A 137 8.41 -15.51 -2.80
N GLN A 138 8.24 -16.77 -3.19
CA GLN A 138 8.24 -17.20 -4.59
C GLN A 138 7.12 -16.55 -5.40
N VAL A 139 5.93 -16.43 -4.80
CA VAL A 139 4.78 -15.81 -5.47
C VAL A 139 4.99 -14.32 -5.64
N THR A 140 5.52 -13.62 -4.62
CA THR A 140 5.86 -12.19 -4.75
C THR A 140 6.83 -11.95 -5.91
N ILE A 141 7.85 -12.80 -6.08
CA ILE A 141 8.78 -12.74 -7.21
C ILE A 141 8.07 -13.03 -8.54
N LEU A 142 7.29 -14.12 -8.61
CA LEU A 142 6.55 -14.49 -9.83
C LEU A 142 5.59 -13.39 -10.28
N ARG A 143 4.93 -12.69 -9.35
CA ARG A 143 4.05 -11.56 -9.65
C ARG A 143 4.81 -10.38 -10.23
N ALA A 144 5.98 -10.04 -9.68
CA ALA A 144 6.82 -8.97 -10.21
C ALA A 144 7.36 -9.30 -11.62
N ILE A 145 7.79 -10.54 -11.84
CA ILE A 145 8.20 -11.04 -13.17
C ILE A 145 7.04 -10.97 -14.15
N SER A 146 5.88 -11.51 -13.75
CA SER A 146 4.69 -11.52 -14.61
C SER A 146 4.22 -10.12 -14.97
N ASN A 147 4.11 -9.22 -14.00
CA ASN A 147 3.72 -7.84 -14.26
C ASN A 147 4.68 -7.19 -15.26
N SER A 148 5.99 -7.34 -15.04
CA SER A 148 7.00 -6.73 -15.90
C SER A 148 7.00 -7.34 -17.31
N PHE A 149 6.89 -8.66 -17.42
CA PHE A 149 6.81 -9.39 -18.69
C PHE A 149 5.60 -8.95 -19.52
N PHE A 150 4.39 -8.96 -18.94
CA PHE A 150 3.19 -8.53 -19.66
C PHE A 150 3.20 -7.03 -19.95
N THR A 151 3.75 -6.20 -19.07
CA THR A 151 3.92 -4.75 -19.35
C THR A 151 4.77 -4.54 -20.60
N LEU A 152 5.90 -5.23 -20.70
CA LEU A 152 6.81 -5.10 -21.85
C LEU A 152 6.18 -5.66 -23.13
N ILE A 153 5.54 -6.82 -23.06
CA ILE A 153 4.91 -7.45 -24.24
C ILE A 153 3.78 -6.60 -24.78
N LEU A 154 2.84 -6.20 -23.92
CA LEU A 154 1.70 -5.38 -24.35
C LEU A 154 2.16 -4.01 -24.86
N GLY A 155 3.21 -3.47 -24.25
CA GLY A 155 3.82 -2.23 -24.70
C GLY A 155 4.50 -2.36 -26.07
N PHE A 156 5.20 -3.48 -26.32
CA PHE A 156 5.83 -3.78 -27.61
C PHE A 156 4.79 -3.93 -28.73
N PHE A 157 3.64 -4.55 -28.44
CA PHE A 157 2.50 -4.63 -29.36
C PHE A 157 1.64 -3.35 -29.41
N GLN A 158 2.11 -2.23 -28.86
CA GLN A 158 1.45 -0.93 -28.88
C GLN A 158 0.08 -0.88 -28.16
N TYR A 159 -0.24 -1.86 -27.32
CA TYR A 159 -1.41 -1.83 -26.43
C TYR A 159 -1.16 -0.97 -25.19
N THR A 160 -0.79 0.30 -25.39
CA THR A 160 -0.25 1.16 -24.33
C THR A 160 -1.28 1.71 -23.35
N LYS A 161 -2.52 1.99 -23.80
CA LYS A 161 -3.58 2.58 -22.96
C LYS A 161 -3.97 1.72 -21.75
N LEU A 162 -4.08 0.41 -21.96
CA LEU A 162 -4.54 -0.56 -20.95
C LEU A 162 -3.49 -1.62 -20.62
N GLY A 163 -2.36 -1.64 -21.33
CA GLY A 163 -1.30 -2.64 -21.16
C GLY A 163 -0.82 -2.76 -19.72
N LEU A 164 -0.62 -1.62 -19.05
CA LEU A 164 -0.22 -1.57 -17.64
C LEU A 164 -1.31 -2.12 -16.68
N VAL A 165 -2.59 -1.89 -16.99
CA VAL A 165 -3.71 -2.36 -16.15
C VAL A 165 -3.89 -3.87 -16.33
N ILE A 166 -3.81 -4.34 -17.57
CA ILE A 166 -3.89 -5.76 -17.92
C ILE A 166 -2.70 -6.51 -17.32
N SER A 167 -1.49 -5.95 -17.36
CA SER A 167 -0.31 -6.57 -16.74
C SER A 167 -0.45 -6.70 -15.21
N GLN A 168 -1.08 -5.71 -14.56
CA GLN A 168 -1.40 -5.82 -13.14
C GLN A 168 -2.41 -6.96 -12.89
N LEU A 169 -3.48 -7.03 -13.68
CA LEU A 169 -4.49 -8.08 -13.58
C LEU A 169 -3.88 -9.48 -13.75
N THR A 170 -3.06 -9.66 -14.79
CA THR A 170 -2.38 -10.95 -15.01
C THR A 170 -1.42 -11.25 -13.86
N SER A 171 -0.71 -10.26 -13.32
CA SER A 171 0.14 -10.46 -12.14
C SER A 171 -0.66 -10.91 -10.91
N LEU A 172 -1.88 -10.43 -10.69
CA LEU A 172 -2.73 -10.85 -9.57
C LEU A 172 -3.19 -12.31 -9.72
N LEU A 173 -3.39 -12.76 -10.95
CA LEU A 173 -3.71 -14.15 -11.28
C LEU A 173 -2.51 -15.09 -11.09
N THR A 174 -1.30 -14.59 -11.34
CA THR A 174 -0.09 -15.42 -11.21
C THR A 174 0.16 -15.87 -9.77
N GLY A 175 0.49 -17.15 -9.62
CA GLY A 175 0.79 -17.74 -8.33
C GLY A 175 -0.43 -18.11 -7.49
N ILE A 176 -1.67 -17.80 -7.90
CA ILE A 176 -2.89 -18.25 -7.17
C ILE A 176 -2.89 -19.78 -7.02
N SER A 177 -2.63 -20.52 -8.11
CA SER A 177 -2.56 -21.98 -8.10
C SER A 177 -1.47 -22.53 -7.19
N ARG A 178 -0.35 -21.80 -7.03
CA ARG A 178 0.73 -22.17 -6.12
C ARG A 178 0.35 -21.88 -4.67
N GLN A 179 -0.27 -20.74 -4.40
CA GLN A 179 -0.70 -20.32 -3.08
C GLN A 179 -1.86 -21.18 -2.53
N SER A 180 -2.71 -21.71 -3.41
CA SER A 180 -3.87 -22.52 -3.01
C SER A 180 -3.53 -23.99 -2.68
N LYS A 181 -2.30 -24.45 -2.95
CA LYS A 181 -1.89 -25.85 -2.68
C LYS A 181 -2.11 -26.25 -1.22
N THR A 182 -1.72 -25.38 -0.28
CA THR A 182 -1.86 -25.62 1.17
C THR A 182 -3.33 -25.75 1.56
N PHE A 183 -4.17 -24.88 1.03
CA PHE A 183 -5.63 -24.91 1.23
C PHE A 183 -6.24 -26.24 0.76
N PHE A 184 -5.99 -26.61 -0.51
CA PHE A 184 -6.56 -27.84 -1.08
C PHE A 184 -6.01 -29.12 -0.43
N LYS A 185 -4.77 -29.09 0.09
CA LYS A 185 -4.21 -30.22 0.84
C LYS A 185 -4.97 -30.47 2.15
N ASN A 186 -5.34 -29.40 2.86
CA ASN A 186 -5.90 -29.48 4.22
C ASN A 186 -7.43 -29.66 4.25
N ILE A 187 -8.12 -29.42 3.13
CA ILE A 187 -9.59 -29.54 3.04
C ILE A 187 -10.06 -30.91 2.54
N LYS A 188 -9.17 -31.72 1.97
CA LYS A 188 -9.49 -33.11 1.59
C LYS A 188 -9.92 -33.90 2.85
N GLY A 189 -11.22 -34.18 2.97
CA GLY A 189 -11.80 -34.97 4.07
C GLY A 189 -12.66 -34.20 5.07
N LEU A 190 -12.89 -32.90 4.90
CA LEU A 190 -13.82 -32.15 5.74
C LEU A 190 -15.27 -32.29 5.23
N ASN A 191 -16.16 -32.80 6.09
CA ASN A 191 -17.61 -32.70 5.85
C ASN A 191 -18.02 -31.22 5.90
N LEU A 192 -18.49 -30.72 4.76
CA LEU A 192 -18.73 -29.31 4.51
C LEU A 192 -19.91 -28.78 5.34
N VAL A 193 -19.61 -27.72 6.11
CA VAL A 193 -20.49 -26.63 6.56
C VAL A 193 -21.72 -26.98 7.41
N SER A 194 -21.74 -26.47 8.65
CA SER A 194 -22.99 -26.18 9.37
C SER A 194 -23.23 -24.66 9.38
N ARG A 195 -24.34 -24.18 8.79
CA ARG A 195 -24.68 -22.75 8.67
C ARG A 195 -24.65 -22.01 10.02
N GLY A 196 -25.03 -22.69 11.11
CA GLY A 196 -24.98 -22.13 12.48
C GLY A 196 -23.57 -21.74 12.95
N ASN A 197 -22.53 -22.45 12.51
CA ASN A 197 -21.14 -22.19 12.93
C ASN A 197 -20.51 -21.00 12.17
N ILE A 198 -21.06 -20.60 11.03
CA ILE A 198 -20.59 -19.46 10.24
C ILE A 198 -21.02 -18.16 10.92
N LEU A 199 -22.30 -18.07 11.32
CA LEU A 199 -22.87 -16.91 12.01
C LEU A 199 -22.24 -16.66 13.39
N SER A 200 -21.98 -17.72 14.17
CA SER A 200 -21.30 -17.59 15.46
C SER A 200 -19.86 -17.12 15.30
N ASN A 201 -19.11 -17.67 14.33
CA ASN A 201 -17.73 -17.26 14.04
C ASN A 201 -17.65 -15.84 13.47
N PHE A 202 -18.65 -15.41 12.69
CA PHE A 202 -18.75 -14.03 12.21
C PHE A 202 -18.91 -13.05 13.38
N LYS A 203 -19.84 -13.34 14.30
CA LYS A 203 -20.10 -12.52 15.50
C LYS A 203 -18.91 -12.51 16.47
N GLY A 204 -18.22 -13.63 16.65
CA GLY A 204 -17.07 -13.74 17.55
C GLY A 204 -15.84 -12.94 17.13
N ASN A 205 -15.76 -12.51 15.87
CA ASN A 205 -14.59 -11.80 15.29
C ASN A 205 -14.89 -10.36 14.85
N LEU A 206 -16.02 -9.78 15.27
CA LEU A 206 -16.44 -8.41 14.88
C LEU A 206 -15.42 -7.31 15.23
N ASN A 207 -14.55 -7.54 16.23
CA ASN A 207 -13.54 -6.56 16.63
C ASN A 207 -12.54 -6.24 15.51
N PHE A 208 -12.24 -7.21 14.61
CA PHE A 208 -11.40 -6.95 13.44
C PHE A 208 -12.05 -5.97 12.46
N LEU A 209 -13.37 -6.09 12.33
CA LEU A 209 -14.24 -5.31 11.46
C LEU A 209 -14.24 -3.84 11.87
N PHE A 210 -14.45 -3.55 13.16
CA PHE A 210 -14.60 -2.15 13.61
C PHE A 210 -13.30 -1.43 13.89
N PHE A 211 -12.31 -2.08 14.51
CA PHE A 211 -11.10 -1.38 14.95
C PHE A 211 -9.95 -1.54 13.96
N THR A 212 -9.70 -2.77 13.49
CA THR A 212 -8.53 -3.05 12.68
C THR A 212 -8.73 -2.58 11.23
N SER A 213 -9.94 -2.73 10.68
CA SER A 213 -10.24 -2.31 9.30
C SER A 213 -10.30 -0.78 9.18
N SER A 214 -10.97 -0.08 10.10
CA SER A 214 -11.09 1.38 10.11
C SER A 214 -9.74 2.09 10.19
N SER A 215 -8.82 1.60 11.03
CA SER A 215 -7.46 2.14 11.10
C SER A 215 -6.68 1.92 9.79
N ALA A 216 -6.84 0.77 9.14
CA ALA A 216 -6.21 0.56 7.82
C ALA A 216 -6.82 1.44 6.74
N LEU A 217 -8.14 1.63 6.74
CA LEU A 217 -8.82 2.50 5.79
C LEU A 217 -8.34 3.95 5.92
N LEU A 218 -8.18 4.46 7.15
CA LEU A 218 -7.63 5.81 7.36
C LEU A 218 -6.21 5.93 6.81
N ALA A 219 -5.35 4.94 7.09
CA ALA A 219 -3.97 4.95 6.61
C ALA A 219 -3.87 4.93 5.07
N THR A 220 -4.72 4.16 4.39
CA THR A 220 -4.72 4.10 2.92
C THR A 220 -5.38 5.33 2.29
N SER A 221 -6.42 5.88 2.91
CA SER A 221 -7.16 7.05 2.41
C SER A 221 -6.27 8.28 2.27
N ILE A 222 -5.32 8.50 3.19
CA ILE A 222 -4.40 9.64 3.14
C ILE A 222 -3.64 9.69 1.80
N TYR A 223 -3.16 8.56 1.31
CA TYR A 223 -2.41 8.50 0.05
C TYR A 223 -3.30 8.50 -1.18
N SER A 224 -4.37 7.70 -1.15
CA SER A 224 -5.29 7.61 -2.27
C SER A 224 -6.03 8.93 -2.50
N SER A 225 -6.24 9.74 -1.45
CA SER A 225 -6.86 11.07 -1.58
C SER A 225 -6.03 12.03 -2.44
N ILE A 226 -4.70 12.03 -2.30
CA ILE A 226 -3.82 12.86 -3.14
C ILE A 226 -3.93 12.44 -4.60
N ILE A 227 -3.94 11.13 -4.86
CA ILE A 227 -4.06 10.60 -6.22
C ILE A 227 -5.41 10.96 -6.84
N ILE A 228 -6.51 10.76 -6.10
CA ILE A 228 -7.87 11.09 -6.54
C ILE A 228 -7.97 12.59 -6.82
N PHE A 229 -7.45 13.42 -5.92
CA PHE A 229 -7.45 14.87 -6.09
C PHE A 229 -6.64 15.31 -7.31
N ILE A 230 -5.42 14.79 -7.50
CA ILE A 230 -4.60 15.13 -8.67
C ILE A 230 -5.33 14.74 -9.97
N SER A 231 -5.98 13.58 -9.98
CA SER A 231 -6.74 13.13 -11.14
C SER A 231 -7.97 13.97 -11.46
N TYR A 232 -8.60 14.56 -10.44
CA TYR A 232 -9.84 15.32 -10.59
C TYR A 232 -9.55 16.77 -10.98
N GLU A 233 -8.59 17.39 -10.30
CA GLU A 233 -8.29 18.82 -10.42
C GLU A 233 -7.33 19.12 -11.59
N TYR A 234 -6.43 18.18 -11.90
CA TYR A 234 -5.45 18.32 -12.97
C TYR A 234 -5.70 17.25 -14.05
N SER A 235 -4.68 16.85 -14.81
CA SER A 235 -4.81 15.85 -15.85
C SER A 235 -4.15 14.52 -15.49
N ASN A 236 -4.47 13.50 -16.29
CA ASN A 236 -3.79 12.21 -16.24
C ASN A 236 -2.28 12.33 -16.50
N TYR A 237 -1.82 13.39 -17.17
CA TYR A 237 -0.41 13.64 -17.42
C TYR A 237 0.33 14.00 -16.12
N GLU A 238 -0.19 14.95 -15.33
CA GLU A 238 0.38 15.28 -14.01
C GLU A 238 0.29 14.10 -13.05
N LEU A 239 -0.82 13.36 -13.07
CA LEU A 239 -0.96 12.16 -12.25
C LEU A 239 0.08 11.09 -12.62
N GLY A 240 0.36 10.94 -13.92
CA GLY A 240 1.42 10.09 -14.43
C GLY A 240 2.78 10.45 -13.84
N PHE A 241 3.13 11.73 -13.90
CA PHE A 241 4.39 12.19 -13.33
C PHE A 241 4.47 12.01 -11.82
N TYR A 242 3.40 12.32 -11.10
CA TYR A 242 3.29 12.10 -9.66
C TYR A 242 3.46 10.62 -9.32
N SER A 243 2.82 9.72 -10.07
CA SER A 243 2.84 8.29 -9.80
C SER A 243 4.23 7.66 -9.90
N LEU A 244 5.03 8.05 -10.90
CA LEU A 244 6.40 7.55 -11.05
C LEU A 244 7.29 8.05 -9.91
N GLY A 245 7.20 9.35 -9.59
CA GLY A 245 7.95 9.94 -8.49
C GLY A 245 7.60 9.31 -7.13
N PHE A 246 6.30 9.17 -6.85
CA PHE A 246 5.77 8.53 -5.65
C PHE A 246 6.26 7.07 -5.53
N ARG A 247 6.21 6.31 -6.64
CA ARG A 247 6.68 4.92 -6.66
C ARG A 247 8.14 4.83 -6.27
N ILE A 248 9.00 5.69 -6.82
CA ILE A 248 10.44 5.67 -6.56
C ILE A 248 10.75 6.07 -5.11
N LEU A 249 10.09 7.11 -4.60
CA LEU A 249 10.20 7.52 -3.19
C LEU A 249 9.65 6.47 -2.20
N GLY A 250 8.64 5.70 -2.61
CA GLY A 250 8.03 4.64 -1.81
C GLY A 250 8.86 3.34 -1.71
N LEU A 251 9.91 3.17 -2.52
CA LEU A 251 10.76 1.97 -2.47
C LEU A 251 11.57 1.85 -1.16
N PRO A 252 12.38 2.86 -0.75
CA PRO A 252 13.09 2.81 0.52
C PRO A 252 12.14 2.66 1.70
N PHE A 253 10.90 3.15 1.56
CA PHE A 253 9.84 2.99 2.56
C PHE A 253 9.55 1.54 2.89
N THR A 254 9.18 0.74 1.90
CA THR A 254 8.74 -0.64 2.17
C THR A 254 9.81 -1.51 2.83
N ILE A 255 11.10 -1.26 2.56
CA ILE A 255 12.19 -2.09 3.03
C ILE A 255 12.69 -1.64 4.41
N VAL A 256 12.89 -0.34 4.61
CA VAL A 256 13.51 0.16 5.84
C VAL A 256 12.45 0.32 6.92
N SER A 257 11.36 1.04 6.64
CA SER A 257 10.49 1.53 7.71
C SER A 257 9.77 0.39 8.44
N VAL A 258 9.24 -0.56 7.68
CA VAL A 258 8.50 -1.74 8.17
C VAL A 258 9.38 -2.66 9.00
N ASN A 259 10.63 -2.87 8.59
CA ASN A 259 11.55 -3.76 9.30
C ASN A 259 12.05 -3.09 10.58
N VAL A 260 12.37 -1.80 10.54
CA VAL A 260 12.72 -1.03 11.74
C VAL A 260 11.55 -0.99 12.71
N ALA A 261 10.32 -0.77 12.25
CA ALA A 261 9.12 -0.78 13.10
C ALA A 261 8.95 -2.09 13.87
N LYS A 262 9.18 -3.24 13.21
CA LYS A 262 9.10 -4.57 13.84
C LYS A 262 10.15 -4.74 14.94
N VAL A 263 11.41 -4.39 14.64
CA VAL A 263 12.51 -4.53 15.61
C VAL A 263 12.35 -3.55 16.77
N PHE A 264 11.94 -2.32 16.48
CA PHE A 264 11.64 -1.31 17.50
C PHE A 264 10.51 -1.79 18.42
N TYR A 265 9.43 -2.32 17.85
CA TYR A 265 8.32 -2.88 18.62
C TYR A 265 8.74 -4.08 19.48
N GLU A 266 9.46 -5.05 18.92
CA GLU A 266 9.95 -6.22 19.66
C GLU A 266 10.83 -5.81 20.86
N LYS A 267 11.78 -4.89 20.64
CA LYS A 267 12.64 -4.36 21.71
C LYS A 267 11.87 -3.56 22.75
N SER A 268 10.81 -2.84 22.35
CA SER A 268 10.00 -2.02 23.25
C SER A 268 9.07 -2.81 24.17
N ILE A 269 8.72 -4.06 23.82
CA ILE A 269 7.90 -4.91 24.70
C ILE A 269 8.77 -5.70 25.66
N ASN A 270 9.95 -6.15 25.21
CA ASN A 270 10.86 -6.97 26.00
C ASN A 270 11.82 -6.14 26.87
N LEU A 271 11.40 -4.95 27.30
CA LEU A 271 12.29 -3.99 27.95
C LEU A 271 12.71 -4.45 29.36
N ASN A 272 14.01 -4.70 29.49
CA ASN A 272 14.78 -4.47 30.73
C ASN A 272 15.47 -3.08 30.73
N SER A 273 15.28 -2.27 29.67
CA SER A 273 15.99 -1.00 29.41
C SER A 273 15.03 0.19 29.30
N ASP A 274 15.54 1.41 29.45
CA ASP A 274 14.80 2.67 29.32
C ASP A 274 14.21 2.86 27.90
N PHE A 275 12.88 2.92 27.80
CA PHE A 275 12.15 3.11 26.54
C PHE A 275 12.52 4.42 25.84
N HIS A 276 12.79 5.48 26.61
CA HIS A 276 13.19 6.78 26.08
C HIS A 276 14.49 6.66 25.27
N SER A 277 15.47 5.96 25.83
CA SER A 277 16.77 5.74 25.19
C SER A 277 16.63 4.96 23.88
N LEU A 278 15.77 3.93 23.85
CA LEU A 278 15.49 3.13 22.66
C LEU A 278 14.87 4.00 21.54
N PHE A 279 13.86 4.81 21.90
CA PHE A 279 13.20 5.72 20.96
C PHE A 279 14.21 6.71 20.38
N LYS A 280 14.97 7.38 21.25
CA LYS A 280 15.97 8.39 20.84
C LYS A 280 17.02 7.79 19.91
N ASN A 281 17.57 6.62 20.27
CA ASN A 281 18.60 5.95 19.46
C ASN A 281 18.05 5.53 18.08
N THR A 282 16.81 5.04 18.04
CA THR A 282 16.16 4.62 16.79
C THR A 282 15.85 5.84 15.91
N LEU A 283 15.35 6.94 16.49
CA LEU A 283 15.11 8.21 15.80
C LEU A 283 16.39 8.74 15.14
N PHE A 284 17.49 8.84 15.89
CA PHE A 284 18.76 9.34 15.36
C PHE A 284 19.40 8.40 14.34
N MET A 285 19.28 7.08 14.53
CA MET A 285 19.71 6.11 13.52
C MET A 285 18.93 6.32 12.20
N MET A 286 17.62 6.47 12.29
CA MET A 286 16.76 6.69 11.12
C MET A 286 17.08 8.01 10.41
N LEU A 287 17.28 9.10 11.16
CA LEU A 287 17.74 10.39 10.60
C LEU A 287 19.07 10.24 9.86
N LYS A 288 20.06 9.56 10.45
CA LYS A 288 21.38 9.37 9.83
C LYS A 288 21.33 8.53 8.55
N ILE A 289 20.41 7.58 8.45
CA ILE A 289 20.30 6.68 7.28
C ILE A 289 19.46 7.33 6.17
N ILE A 290 18.30 7.90 6.53
CA ILE A 290 17.31 8.35 5.55
C ILE A 290 17.57 9.75 5.06
N MET A 291 18.02 10.66 5.93
CA MET A 291 18.20 12.06 5.57
C MET A 291 19.23 12.24 4.44
N PRO A 292 20.44 11.61 4.48
CA PRO A 292 21.39 11.71 3.37
C PRO A 292 20.86 11.10 2.07
N LEU A 293 20.16 9.96 2.17
CA LEU A 293 19.59 9.27 1.01
C LEU A 293 18.54 10.14 0.32
N ILE A 294 17.65 10.78 1.08
CA ILE A 294 16.58 11.61 0.51
C ILE A 294 17.11 12.94 0.01
N ILE A 295 18.08 13.56 0.70
CA ILE A 295 18.73 14.77 0.18
C ILE A 295 19.40 14.48 -1.16
N PHE A 296 20.11 13.34 -1.27
CA PHE A 296 20.69 12.90 -2.53
C PHE A 296 19.63 12.70 -3.61
N ILE A 297 18.55 11.96 -3.31
CA ILE A 297 17.46 11.75 -4.27
C ILE A 297 16.83 13.09 -4.67
N ALA A 298 16.57 13.99 -3.74
CA ALA A 298 15.92 15.27 -4.01
C ALA A 298 16.75 16.15 -4.94
N ILE A 299 18.04 16.30 -4.66
CA ILE A 299 18.94 17.17 -5.44
C ILE A 299 19.14 16.61 -6.86
N PHE A 300 19.33 15.30 -6.98
CA PHE A 300 19.66 14.68 -8.26
C PHE A 300 18.44 14.15 -9.02
N SER A 301 17.22 14.14 -8.45
CA SER A 301 16.04 13.54 -9.10
C SER A 301 15.69 14.15 -10.45
N PRO A 302 15.70 15.48 -10.69
CA PRO A 302 15.40 16.00 -12.03
C PRO A 302 16.38 15.47 -13.09
N PHE A 303 17.66 15.39 -12.74
CA PHE A 303 18.72 14.89 -13.63
C PHE A 303 18.63 13.37 -13.84
N ILE A 304 18.52 12.60 -12.75
CA ILE A 304 18.42 11.15 -12.78
C ILE A 304 17.18 10.74 -13.59
N PHE A 305 16.04 11.38 -13.38
CA PHE A 305 14.82 11.01 -14.10
C PHE A 305 14.91 11.28 -15.60
N GLY A 306 15.48 12.44 -15.99
CA GLY A 306 15.70 12.76 -17.39
C GLY A 306 16.58 11.73 -18.12
N ILE A 307 17.66 11.28 -17.46
CA ILE A 307 18.60 10.31 -18.06
C ILE A 307 18.05 8.88 -18.03
N VAL A 308 17.54 8.45 -16.88
CA VAL A 308 17.14 7.06 -16.65
C VAL A 308 15.81 6.76 -17.33
N PHE A 309 14.81 7.61 -17.12
CA PHE A 309 13.45 7.35 -17.61
C PHE A 309 13.15 8.03 -18.96
N GLY A 310 13.88 9.10 -19.29
CA GLY A 310 13.74 9.89 -20.51
C GLY A 310 13.41 11.35 -20.21
N ASN A 311 13.66 12.24 -21.18
CA ASN A 311 13.55 13.69 -20.99
C ASN A 311 12.16 14.15 -20.53
N GLU A 312 11.08 13.52 -20.98
CA GLU A 312 9.71 13.82 -20.54
C GLU A 312 9.54 13.63 -19.02
N TRP A 313 10.22 12.65 -18.43
CA TRP A 313 10.12 12.29 -17.02
C TRP A 313 10.89 13.22 -16.08
N LYS A 314 11.60 14.22 -16.61
CA LYS A 314 12.25 15.26 -15.80
C LYS A 314 11.26 15.96 -14.87
N VAL A 315 9.99 16.10 -15.29
CA VAL A 315 8.89 16.65 -14.49
C VAL A 315 8.64 15.83 -13.21
N SER A 316 8.60 14.49 -13.31
CA SER A 316 8.55 13.62 -12.13
C SER A 316 9.72 13.87 -11.18
N GLY A 317 10.91 14.13 -11.72
CA GLY A 317 12.08 14.47 -10.90
C GLY A 317 11.91 15.76 -10.10
N TYR A 318 11.24 16.77 -10.67
CA TYR A 318 10.85 17.98 -9.92
C TYR A 318 9.79 17.70 -8.86
N TYR A 319 8.81 16.83 -9.13
CA TYR A 319 7.83 16.43 -8.11
C TYR A 319 8.51 15.69 -6.95
N VAL A 320 9.48 14.83 -7.24
CA VAL A 320 10.29 14.13 -6.23
C VAL A 320 11.07 15.11 -5.36
N LEU A 321 11.68 16.14 -5.96
CA LEU A 321 12.38 17.20 -5.23
C LEU A 321 11.45 17.87 -4.21
N ILE A 322 10.22 18.20 -4.61
CA ILE A 322 9.23 18.88 -3.75
C ILE A 322 8.71 17.94 -2.64
N LEU A 323 8.47 16.67 -2.95
CA LEU A 323 7.87 15.69 -2.03
C LEU A 323 8.88 15.02 -1.10
N ALA A 324 10.18 15.13 -1.40
CA ALA A 324 11.24 14.49 -0.63
C ALA A 324 11.17 14.77 0.90
N PRO A 325 10.97 16.02 1.37
CA PRO A 325 10.83 16.30 2.81
C PRO A 325 9.68 15.53 3.47
N LEU A 326 8.51 15.48 2.81
CA LEU A 326 7.34 14.73 3.28
C LEU A 326 7.69 13.26 3.45
N PHE A 327 8.32 12.64 2.45
CA PHE A 327 8.70 11.23 2.53
C PHE A 327 9.74 10.95 3.61
N CYS A 328 10.69 11.85 3.82
CA CYS A 328 11.70 11.72 4.86
C CYS A 328 11.11 11.58 6.25
N PHE A 329 10.27 12.53 6.65
CA PHE A 329 9.67 12.49 7.98
C PHE A 329 8.62 11.41 8.10
N LYS A 330 7.90 11.09 7.01
CA LYS A 330 6.96 9.98 6.99
C LYS A 330 7.62 8.63 7.27
N LEU A 331 8.75 8.35 6.62
CA LEU A 331 9.52 7.12 6.84
C LEU A 331 9.92 6.92 8.31
N ILE A 332 10.39 8.01 8.92
CA ILE A 332 10.84 8.00 10.32
C ILE A 332 9.64 7.83 11.25
N TYR A 333 8.55 8.54 10.97
CA TYR A 333 7.28 8.40 11.69
C TYR A 333 6.79 6.96 11.65
N ASP A 334 6.69 6.35 10.46
CA ASP A 334 6.13 4.99 10.32
C ASP A 334 7.00 3.90 10.97
N SER A 335 8.30 4.14 11.14
CA SER A 335 9.18 3.26 11.93
C SER A 335 8.99 3.34 13.44
N LEU A 336 8.52 4.48 13.94
CA LEU A 336 8.38 4.74 15.36
C LEU A 336 6.92 4.75 15.81
N ASN A 337 5.98 4.69 14.88
CA ASN A 337 4.54 4.77 15.13
C ASN A 337 4.03 3.71 16.12
N THR A 338 4.71 2.55 16.22
CA THR A 338 4.39 1.53 17.23
C THR A 338 4.56 2.01 18.68
N THR A 339 5.17 3.18 18.91
CA THR A 339 5.19 3.89 20.20
C THR A 339 3.78 4.09 20.77
N PHE A 340 2.80 4.45 19.93
CA PHE A 340 1.41 4.60 20.39
C PHE A 340 0.80 3.29 20.87
N ILE A 341 1.27 2.16 20.34
CA ILE A 341 0.86 0.84 20.80
C ILE A 341 1.47 0.52 22.15
N VAL A 342 2.79 0.74 22.30
CA VAL A 342 3.54 0.45 23.54
C VAL A 342 3.03 1.25 24.72
N VAL A 343 2.73 2.54 24.50
CA VAL A 343 2.24 3.46 25.54
C VAL A 343 0.70 3.40 25.69
N ASN A 344 0.00 2.49 25.00
CA ASN A 344 -1.46 2.35 25.03
C ASN A 344 -2.23 3.65 24.67
N LYS A 345 -1.76 4.37 23.64
CA LYS A 345 -2.31 5.63 23.13
C LYS A 345 -2.78 5.54 21.67
N GLN A 346 -3.29 4.39 21.24
CA GLN A 346 -3.75 4.16 19.87
C GLN A 346 -4.96 5.05 19.49
N SER A 347 -5.79 5.45 20.46
CA SER A 347 -6.89 6.40 20.22
C SER A 347 -6.39 7.77 19.77
N ILE A 348 -5.27 8.24 20.33
CA ILE A 348 -4.65 9.51 19.94
C ILE A 348 -4.09 9.41 18.53
N GLU A 349 -3.42 8.31 18.18
CA GLU A 349 -2.96 8.05 16.81
C GLU A 349 -4.10 8.13 15.79
N PHE A 350 -5.26 7.52 16.11
CA PHE A 350 -6.45 7.57 15.26
C PHE A 350 -6.94 9.00 15.02
N PHE A 351 -7.07 9.80 16.08
CA PHE A 351 -7.51 11.20 15.95
C PHE A 351 -6.50 12.07 15.19
N LEU A 352 -5.20 11.81 15.34
CA LEU A 352 -4.16 12.48 14.56
C LEU A 352 -4.28 12.13 13.06
N GLN A 353 -4.49 10.85 12.73
CA GLN A 353 -4.71 10.45 11.33
C GLN A 353 -5.98 11.08 10.75
N LEU A 354 -7.06 11.12 11.52
CA LEU A 354 -8.31 11.76 11.11
C LEU A 354 -8.11 13.27 10.91
N LEU A 355 -7.37 13.94 11.80
CA LEU A 355 -6.99 15.35 11.64
C LEU A 355 -6.22 15.57 10.33
N LEU A 356 -5.28 14.68 9.98
CA LEU A 356 -4.53 14.79 8.73
C LEU A 356 -5.45 14.70 7.50
N VAL A 357 -6.43 13.79 7.53
CA VAL A 357 -7.43 13.67 6.46
C VAL A 357 -8.23 14.97 6.34
N VAL A 358 -8.73 15.51 7.45
CA VAL A 358 -9.49 16.77 7.44
C VAL A 358 -8.64 17.93 6.91
N LEU A 359 -7.40 18.07 7.38
CA LEU A 359 -6.46 19.09 6.88
C LEU A 359 -6.18 18.93 5.38
N SER A 360 -6.04 17.70 4.89
CA SER A 360 -5.86 17.44 3.46
C SER A 360 -7.09 17.84 2.63
N LEU A 361 -8.31 17.57 3.10
CA LEU A 361 -9.54 17.96 2.42
C LEU A 361 -9.72 19.49 2.40
N ILE A 362 -9.38 20.17 3.49
CA ILE A 362 -9.37 21.64 3.53
C ILE A 362 -8.36 22.19 2.53
N LEU A 363 -7.15 21.62 2.46
CA LEU A 363 -6.15 22.03 1.49
C LEU A 363 -6.64 21.84 0.05
N TYR A 364 -7.24 20.69 -0.27
CA TYR A 364 -7.81 20.42 -1.58
C TYR A 364 -8.87 21.44 -1.96
N PHE A 365 -9.79 21.74 -1.04
CA PHE A 365 -10.83 22.76 -1.25
C PHE A 365 -10.24 24.15 -1.52
N LEU A 366 -9.22 24.56 -0.76
CA LEU A 366 -8.53 25.83 -1.00
C LEU A 366 -7.83 25.86 -2.37
N VAL A 367 -7.17 24.76 -2.74
CA VAL A 367 -6.47 24.64 -4.02
C VAL A 367 -7.44 24.77 -5.20
N SER A 368 -8.61 24.12 -5.13
CA SER A 368 -9.63 24.22 -6.17
C SER A 368 -10.25 25.63 -6.25
N ILE A 369 -10.48 26.32 -5.12
CA ILE A 369 -11.03 27.69 -5.13
C ILE A 369 -10.06 28.69 -5.76
N PHE A 370 -8.77 28.56 -5.44
CA PHE A 370 -7.75 29.48 -5.93
C PHE A 370 -7.10 29.02 -7.25
N GLU A 371 -7.60 27.94 -7.85
CA GLU A 371 -7.10 27.35 -9.10
C GLU A 371 -5.56 27.22 -9.11
N LEU A 372 -4.98 26.76 -7.99
CA LEU A 372 -3.53 26.75 -7.83
C LEU A 372 -2.89 25.71 -8.77
N ASN A 373 -1.74 26.04 -9.34
CA ASN A 373 -0.97 25.11 -10.15
C ASN A 373 -0.46 23.91 -9.31
N ILE A 374 -0.35 22.74 -9.95
CA ILE A 374 0.16 21.49 -9.36
C ILE A 374 1.46 21.65 -8.56
N TYR A 375 2.41 22.48 -9.00
CA TYR A 375 3.65 22.71 -8.25
C TYR A 375 3.39 23.36 -6.89
N ILE A 376 2.50 24.35 -6.83
CA ILE A 376 2.13 25.04 -5.59
C ILE A 376 1.37 24.06 -4.69
N PHE A 377 0.43 23.29 -5.24
CA PHE A 377 -0.26 22.24 -4.51
C PHE A 377 0.71 21.22 -3.89
N LEU A 378 1.68 20.72 -4.67
CA LEU A 378 2.67 19.76 -4.19
C LEU A 378 3.56 20.36 -3.09
N VAL A 379 3.91 21.65 -3.18
CA VAL A 379 4.66 22.34 -2.11
C VAL A 379 3.81 22.43 -0.84
N LEU A 380 2.55 22.85 -0.95
CA LEU A 380 1.65 22.99 0.21
C LEU A 380 1.38 21.66 0.90
N ILE A 381 1.07 20.60 0.14
CA ILE A 381 0.84 19.26 0.72
C ILE A 381 2.12 18.70 1.34
N SER A 382 3.28 18.92 0.71
CA SER A 382 4.58 18.51 1.23
C SER A 382 4.88 19.19 2.56
N LEU A 383 4.76 20.52 2.62
CA LEU A 383 4.95 21.31 3.84
C LEU A 383 3.98 20.88 4.94
N MET A 384 2.70 20.75 4.64
CA MET A 384 1.67 20.36 5.61
C MET A 384 1.96 18.99 6.22
N TYR A 385 2.24 17.98 5.40
CA TYR A 385 2.55 16.62 5.90
C TYR A 385 3.88 16.58 6.62
N THR A 386 4.92 17.29 6.15
CA THR A 386 6.21 17.38 6.84
C THR A 386 6.02 17.95 8.25
N LEU A 387 5.33 19.08 8.39
CA LEU A 387 5.05 19.68 9.69
C LEU A 387 4.25 18.75 10.59
N PHE A 388 3.23 18.09 10.04
CA PHE A 388 2.42 17.12 10.76
C PHE A 388 3.25 15.92 11.28
N TYR A 389 4.11 15.33 10.44
CA TYR A 389 4.95 14.21 10.86
C TYR A 389 6.04 14.63 11.86
N ILE A 390 6.61 15.83 11.73
CA ILE A 390 7.53 16.38 12.72
C ILE A 390 6.81 16.55 14.07
N PHE A 391 5.61 17.15 14.07
CA PHE A 391 4.81 17.32 15.27
C PHE A 391 4.55 15.96 15.96
N ASN A 392 4.15 14.94 15.20
CA ASN A 392 3.92 13.61 15.76
C ASN A 392 5.19 12.95 16.30
N LEU A 393 6.34 13.12 15.63
CA LEU A 393 7.63 12.63 16.12
C LEU A 393 8.02 13.29 17.45
N LEU A 394 7.81 14.61 17.58
CA LEU A 394 8.03 15.34 18.82
C LEU A 394 7.05 14.90 19.93
N TYR A 395 5.79 14.65 19.58
CA TYR A 395 4.80 14.13 20.51
C TYR A 395 5.19 12.73 21.02
N MET A 396 5.59 11.82 20.13
CA MET A 396 6.11 10.50 20.52
C MET A 396 7.40 10.59 21.35
N TYR A 397 8.28 11.55 21.05
CA TYR A 397 9.47 11.80 21.87
C TYR A 397 9.10 12.23 23.31
N LYS A 398 8.05 13.06 23.47
CA LYS A 398 7.53 13.43 24.79
C LYS A 398 6.89 12.25 25.50
N LEU A 399 6.11 11.43 24.80
CA LEU A 399 5.51 10.22 25.35
C LEU A 399 6.56 9.22 25.84
N SER A 400 7.65 9.06 25.10
CA SER A 400 8.71 8.13 25.48
C SER A 400 9.48 8.54 26.74
N LYS A 401 9.36 9.78 27.22
CA LYS A 401 9.92 10.22 28.52
C LYS A 401 9.03 9.91 29.72
N LEU A 402 7.72 9.76 29.46
CA LEU A 402 6.71 9.56 30.50
C LEU A 402 6.53 8.08 30.87
N PHE A 403 7.10 7.20 30.05
CA PHE A 403 7.09 5.76 30.17
C PHE A 403 8.51 5.30 30.48
#